data_AF-A0A6S6TFL6-F1
#
_entry.id   AF-A0A6S6TFL6-F1
#
_cell.length_a   1.000
_cell.length_b   1.000
_cell.length_c   1.000
_cell.angle_alpha   90.00
_cell.angle_beta   90.00
_cell.angle_gamma   90.00
#
_symmetry.space_group_name_H-M   'P 1'
#
loop_
_entity.id
_entity.type
_entity.pdbx_description
1 polymer ?
#
loop_
_entity_poly.entity_id
_entity_poly.type
_entity_poly.pdbx_seq_one_letter_code
_entity_poly.pdbx_strand_id
1 'polypeptide(L)'
;AKMSKSRGTFIQAESYLRHLNPEWLRYYFAGKLGDGVSDIDLNLEDFIQRVNSDLVGKVVNIASRCAGFVNKRFDNTLSGQLPDPALYQEIAGAADNIADLYEKRLYSQAMREIMALADKANQYVDEQKPWVLIKDEARQSEVQGICTQGINMFRAIVTYLKPVVPQLAADAEAFLNAGELQWDSVQTPLLGSEITKFKALMTRVEQKMIDAMIEDNKAALPEPVEEKAAVSGPLADDPLSAEISFDDFAKVDLRVVTIVKAEHVEGAAKLLQLTLDLGGETRNVFAGIKSAYDPADLEGKMTVMVANLAPRKMRFGVSEGMVLAAGPGGADLFVLNPDDGALPGMRVK
;
A
#
# COMPACT_ATOMS: atom_id res chain seq x y z
N ALA A 1 -6.58 2.79 -3.95
CA ALA A 1 -5.58 3.11 -5.01
C ALA A 1 -4.99 1.81 -5.58
N LYS A 2 -4.51 1.75 -6.84
CA LYS A 2 -3.96 0.50 -7.39
C LYS A 2 -2.76 0.00 -6.56
N MET A 3 -2.70 -1.32 -6.33
CA MET A 3 -1.56 -1.98 -5.71
C MET A 3 -0.26 -1.62 -6.45
N SER A 4 0.78 -1.32 -5.70
CA SER A 4 2.09 -0.94 -6.24
C SER A 4 3.21 -1.55 -5.42
N LYS A 5 4.18 -2.15 -6.13
CA LYS A 5 5.43 -2.62 -5.52
C LYS A 5 6.24 -1.46 -4.92
N SER A 6 6.38 -0.36 -5.65
CA SER A 6 7.15 0.81 -5.19
C SER A 6 6.54 1.49 -3.97
N ARG A 7 5.20 1.47 -3.85
CA ARG A 7 4.49 2.00 -2.65
C ARG A 7 4.33 0.97 -1.54
N GLY A 8 4.81 -0.26 -1.72
CA GLY A 8 4.69 -1.35 -0.75
C GLY A 8 3.25 -1.83 -0.51
N THR A 9 2.31 -1.53 -1.41
CA THR A 9 0.90 -1.94 -1.30
C THR A 9 0.56 -3.19 -2.12
N PHE A 10 1.53 -3.73 -2.86
CA PHE A 10 1.44 -5.07 -3.43
C PHE A 10 1.81 -6.09 -2.37
N ILE A 11 0.82 -6.77 -1.77
CA ILE A 11 1.01 -7.72 -0.67
C ILE A 11 0.84 -9.14 -1.20
N GLN A 12 1.86 -9.99 -1.03
CA GLN A 12 1.77 -11.41 -1.35
C GLN A 12 0.92 -12.14 -0.30
N ALA A 13 0.12 -13.11 -0.74
CA ALA A 13 -0.70 -13.92 0.17
C ALA A 13 0.15 -14.68 1.19
N GLU A 14 1.33 -15.15 0.81
CA GLU A 14 2.26 -15.82 1.72
C GLU A 14 2.75 -14.89 2.83
N SER A 15 3.19 -13.67 2.47
CA SER A 15 3.57 -12.65 3.46
C SER A 15 2.41 -12.30 4.37
N TYR A 16 1.18 -12.18 3.86
CA TYR A 16 0.00 -11.99 4.71
C TYR A 16 -0.13 -13.11 5.75
N LEU A 17 -0.08 -14.38 5.31
CA LEU A 17 -0.30 -15.55 6.18
C LEU A 17 0.78 -15.74 7.25
N ARG A 18 2.00 -15.23 7.05
CA ARG A 18 3.07 -15.28 8.05
C ARG A 18 2.80 -14.38 9.26
N HIS A 19 2.00 -13.33 9.09
CA HIS A 19 1.80 -12.29 10.12
C HIS A 19 0.35 -12.13 10.57
N LEU A 20 -0.62 -12.44 9.71
CA LEU A 20 -2.02 -12.15 9.93
C LEU A 20 -2.90 -13.39 9.75
N ASN A 21 -3.97 -13.48 10.55
CA ASN A 21 -4.97 -14.52 10.40
C ASN A 21 -5.77 -14.30 9.09
N PRO A 22 -5.91 -15.33 8.21
CA PRO A 22 -6.67 -15.23 6.97
C PRO A 22 -8.15 -14.86 7.15
N GLU A 23 -8.75 -15.22 8.27
CA GLU A 23 -10.17 -14.93 8.55
C GLU A 23 -10.45 -13.44 8.66
N TRP A 24 -9.47 -12.65 9.11
CA TRP A 24 -9.59 -11.20 9.16
C TRP A 24 -9.79 -10.61 7.76
N LEU A 25 -9.02 -11.07 6.77
CA LEU A 25 -9.14 -10.61 5.38
C LEU A 25 -10.43 -11.12 4.74
N ARG A 26 -10.80 -12.39 4.99
CA ARG A 26 -12.07 -12.97 4.53
C ARG A 26 -13.26 -12.15 5.01
N TYR A 27 -13.30 -11.84 6.31
CA TYR A 27 -14.35 -11.02 6.91
C TYR A 27 -14.38 -9.60 6.34
N TYR A 28 -13.21 -8.97 6.23
CA TYR A 28 -13.11 -7.62 5.69
C TYR A 28 -13.64 -7.54 4.26
N PHE A 29 -13.24 -8.48 3.38
CA PHE A 29 -13.75 -8.56 2.02
C PHE A 29 -15.25 -8.90 1.97
N ALA A 30 -15.72 -9.88 2.75
CA ALA A 30 -17.13 -10.23 2.81
C ALA A 30 -18.00 -9.00 3.15
N GLY A 31 -17.54 -8.13 4.05
CA GLY A 31 -18.29 -6.92 4.39
C GLY A 31 -18.24 -5.78 3.36
N LYS A 32 -17.47 -5.93 2.27
CA LYS A 32 -17.43 -4.98 1.15
C LYS A 32 -17.97 -5.56 -0.17
N LEU A 33 -18.08 -6.88 -0.29
CA LEU A 33 -18.55 -7.55 -1.49
C LEU A 33 -20.06 -7.38 -1.71
N GLY A 34 -20.44 -7.19 -2.97
CA GLY A 34 -21.81 -7.17 -3.46
C GLY A 34 -21.95 -8.01 -4.74
N ASP A 35 -23.11 -7.94 -5.37
CA ASP A 35 -23.45 -8.70 -6.59
C ASP A 35 -22.95 -8.06 -7.89
N GLY A 36 -22.51 -6.81 -7.83
CA GLY A 36 -21.95 -6.05 -8.95
C GLY A 36 -20.42 -6.16 -9.10
N VAL A 37 -19.91 -5.64 -10.22
CA VAL A 37 -18.48 -5.52 -10.47
C VAL A 37 -17.98 -4.18 -9.92
N SER A 38 -17.32 -4.23 -8.77
CA SER A 38 -16.73 -3.06 -8.13
C SER A 38 -15.36 -3.38 -7.55
N ASP A 39 -14.43 -2.44 -7.66
CA ASP A 39 -13.14 -2.53 -6.99
C ASP A 39 -13.34 -2.52 -5.46
N ILE A 40 -12.62 -3.40 -4.76
CA ILE A 40 -12.62 -3.46 -3.30
C ILE A 40 -11.34 -2.82 -2.77
N ASP A 41 -11.49 -1.72 -2.04
CA ASP A 41 -10.36 -1.03 -1.40
C ASP A 41 -10.05 -1.64 -0.02
N LEU A 42 -8.79 -2.07 0.15
CA LEU A 42 -8.22 -2.51 1.41
C LEU A 42 -7.52 -1.33 2.09
N ASN A 43 -8.25 -0.63 2.95
CA ASN A 43 -7.68 0.36 3.85
C ASN A 43 -7.26 -0.33 5.15
N LEU A 44 -5.97 -0.30 5.48
CA LEU A 44 -5.41 -1.07 6.60
C LEU A 44 -5.87 -0.56 7.98
N GLU A 45 -6.13 0.75 8.11
CA GLU A 45 -6.67 1.32 9.35
C GLU A 45 -8.12 0.88 9.57
N ASP A 46 -8.96 1.00 8.54
CA ASP A 46 -10.34 0.50 8.52
C ASP A 46 -10.39 -1.02 8.73
N PHE A 47 -9.45 -1.77 8.14
CA PHE A 47 -9.30 -3.21 8.36
C PHE A 47 -9.10 -3.55 9.84
N ILE A 48 -8.13 -2.91 10.51
CA ILE A 48 -7.88 -3.11 11.94
C ILE A 48 -9.13 -2.78 12.74
N GLN A 49 -9.74 -1.60 12.50
CA GLN A 49 -10.89 -1.14 13.26
C GLN A 49 -12.08 -2.09 13.11
N ARG A 50 -12.41 -2.47 11.88
CA ARG A 50 -13.58 -3.28 11.56
C ARG A 50 -13.46 -4.70 12.08
N VAL A 51 -12.33 -5.36 11.89
CA VAL A 51 -12.10 -6.72 12.42
C VAL A 51 -12.16 -6.72 13.95
N ASN A 52 -11.50 -5.74 14.58
CA ASN A 52 -11.46 -5.66 16.04
C ASN A 52 -12.79 -5.28 16.67
N SER A 53 -13.56 -4.41 16.02
CA SER A 53 -14.91 -4.02 16.47
C SER A 53 -15.86 -5.20 16.34
N ASP A 54 -15.93 -5.79 15.15
CA ASP A 54 -17.01 -6.72 14.83
C ASP A 54 -16.73 -8.13 15.36
N LEU A 55 -15.62 -8.75 14.94
CA LEU A 55 -15.34 -10.13 15.32
C LEU A 55 -14.95 -10.25 16.79
N VAL A 56 -14.03 -9.41 17.25
CA VAL A 56 -13.55 -9.47 18.64
C VAL A 56 -14.50 -8.74 19.59
N GLY A 57 -14.88 -7.50 19.26
CA GLY A 57 -15.65 -6.62 20.14
C GLY A 57 -17.14 -6.96 20.23
N LYS A 58 -17.73 -7.59 19.20
CA LYS A 58 -19.14 -8.00 19.23
C LYS A 58 -19.30 -9.51 19.32
N VAL A 59 -18.81 -10.27 18.34
CA VAL A 59 -19.12 -11.70 18.21
C VAL A 59 -18.45 -12.52 19.32
N VAL A 60 -17.12 -12.53 19.39
CA VAL A 60 -16.36 -13.29 20.41
C VAL A 60 -16.62 -12.75 21.82
N ASN A 61 -16.92 -11.46 21.94
CA ASN A 61 -17.25 -10.82 23.21
C ASN A 61 -18.44 -11.51 23.91
N ILE A 62 -19.51 -11.88 23.18
CA ILE A 62 -20.68 -12.57 23.74
C ILE A 62 -20.25 -13.85 24.46
N ALA A 63 -19.53 -14.74 23.77
CA ALA A 63 -19.05 -15.99 24.36
C ALA A 63 -18.13 -15.73 25.56
N SER A 64 -17.17 -14.80 25.44
CA SER A 64 -16.21 -14.52 26.51
C SER A 64 -16.85 -13.99 27.79
N ARG A 65 -17.94 -13.22 27.69
CA ARG A 65 -18.66 -12.63 28.82
C ARG A 65 -19.58 -13.62 29.52
N CYS A 66 -20.03 -14.65 28.81
CA CYS A 66 -20.95 -15.67 29.34
C CYS A 66 -20.23 -16.94 29.79
N ALA A 67 -19.31 -17.47 28.98
CA ALA A 67 -18.69 -18.77 29.20
C ALA A 67 -17.88 -18.83 30.49
N GLY A 68 -17.24 -17.73 30.88
CA GLY A 68 -16.48 -17.65 32.13
C GLY A 68 -17.32 -17.92 33.38
N PHE A 69 -18.61 -17.56 33.38
CA PHE A 69 -19.52 -17.89 34.49
C PHE A 69 -19.93 -19.36 34.44
N VAL A 70 -20.32 -19.86 33.26
CA VAL A 70 -20.69 -21.27 33.05
C VAL A 70 -19.56 -22.21 33.48
N ASN A 71 -18.32 -21.94 33.06
CA ASN A 71 -17.18 -22.78 33.41
C ASN A 71 -16.79 -22.72 34.90
N LYS A 72 -17.07 -21.61 35.61
CA LYS A 72 -16.59 -21.40 37.00
C LYS A 72 -17.66 -21.60 38.08
N ARG A 73 -18.94 -21.63 37.71
CA ARG A 73 -20.06 -21.59 38.66
C ARG A 73 -21.11 -22.65 38.40
N PHE A 74 -21.14 -23.22 37.20
CA PHE A 74 -22.22 -24.11 36.77
C PHE A 74 -21.70 -25.42 36.16
N ASP A 75 -20.50 -25.87 36.57
CA ASP A 75 -19.87 -27.13 36.13
C ASP A 75 -19.93 -27.34 34.61
N ASN A 76 -19.63 -26.26 33.87
CA ASN A 76 -19.68 -26.21 32.41
C ASN A 76 -21.05 -26.54 31.79
N THR A 77 -22.14 -26.53 32.55
CA THR A 77 -23.45 -26.97 32.09
C THR A 77 -24.37 -25.78 31.80
N LEU A 78 -24.99 -25.78 30.62
CA LEU A 78 -25.99 -24.79 30.23
C LEU A 78 -27.31 -25.00 31.00
N SER A 79 -28.09 -23.93 31.15
CA SER A 79 -29.44 -23.97 31.73
C SER A 79 -30.37 -24.85 30.89
N GLY A 80 -31.38 -25.45 31.52
CA GLY A 80 -32.43 -26.22 30.85
C GLY A 80 -33.45 -25.34 30.09
N GLN A 81 -33.36 -24.02 30.19
CA GLN A 81 -34.27 -23.09 29.51
C GLN A 81 -33.60 -21.76 29.16
N LEU A 82 -34.15 -21.10 28.15
CA LEU A 82 -33.84 -19.73 27.74
C LEU A 82 -34.73 -18.73 28.51
N PRO A 83 -34.15 -17.73 29.19
CA PRO A 83 -34.93 -16.66 29.83
C PRO A 83 -35.72 -15.80 28.82
N ASP A 84 -35.21 -15.64 27.59
CA ASP A 84 -35.88 -14.91 26.53
C ASP A 84 -35.91 -15.72 25.22
N PRO A 85 -36.84 -16.68 25.09
CA PRO A 85 -36.98 -17.48 23.88
C PRO A 85 -37.36 -16.65 22.66
N ALA A 86 -38.06 -15.53 22.84
CA ALA A 86 -38.50 -14.68 21.73
C ALA A 86 -37.31 -13.97 21.07
N LEU A 87 -36.40 -13.42 21.87
CA LEU A 87 -35.15 -12.84 21.35
C LEU A 87 -34.28 -13.88 20.64
N TYR A 88 -34.21 -15.11 21.16
CA TYR A 88 -33.50 -16.18 20.46
C TYR A 88 -34.13 -16.49 19.10
N GLN A 89 -35.47 -16.59 19.05
CA GLN A 89 -36.20 -16.83 17.81
C GLN A 89 -36.04 -15.69 16.80
N GLU A 90 -35.88 -14.44 17.24
CA GLU A 90 -35.54 -13.34 16.35
C GLU A 90 -34.18 -13.52 15.66
N ILE A 91 -33.19 -14.04 16.38
CA ILE A 91 -31.84 -14.32 15.83
C ILE A 91 -31.85 -15.60 14.97
N ALA A 92 -32.51 -16.66 15.42
CA ALA A 92 -32.64 -17.92 14.67
C ALA A 92 -33.50 -17.76 13.41
N GLY A 93 -34.53 -16.90 13.46
CA GLY A 93 -35.44 -16.63 12.35
C GLY A 93 -34.82 -15.81 11.20
N ALA A 94 -33.64 -15.21 11.41
CA ALA A 94 -32.91 -14.50 10.36
C ALA A 94 -32.24 -15.45 9.35
N ALA A 95 -32.24 -16.76 9.61
CA ALA A 95 -31.54 -17.78 8.82
C ALA A 95 -31.89 -17.72 7.33
N ASP A 96 -33.17 -17.69 6.96
CA ASP A 96 -33.58 -17.71 5.55
C ASP A 96 -33.16 -16.44 4.80
N ASN A 97 -33.28 -15.28 5.45
CA ASN A 97 -32.90 -14.01 4.85
C ASN A 97 -31.38 -13.92 4.64
N ILE A 98 -30.58 -14.33 5.64
CA ILE A 98 -29.12 -14.35 5.51
C ILE A 98 -28.68 -15.35 4.43
N ALA A 99 -29.35 -16.52 4.32
CA ALA A 99 -29.07 -17.50 3.28
C ALA A 99 -29.31 -16.92 1.88
N ASP A 100 -30.45 -16.25 1.68
CA ASP A 100 -30.79 -15.58 0.42
C ASP A 100 -29.77 -14.48 0.07
N LEU A 101 -29.28 -13.71 1.05
CA LEU A 101 -28.22 -12.72 0.84
C LEU A 101 -26.90 -13.37 0.40
N TYR A 102 -26.51 -14.49 1.01
CA TYR A 102 -25.33 -15.25 0.57
C TYR A 102 -25.50 -15.77 -0.86
N GLU A 103 -26.65 -16.37 -1.19
CA GLU A 103 -26.92 -16.95 -2.51
C GLU A 103 -26.93 -15.89 -3.62
N LYS A 104 -27.46 -14.70 -3.31
CA LYS A 104 -27.43 -13.52 -4.19
C LYS A 104 -26.08 -12.81 -4.24
N ARG A 105 -25.06 -13.29 -3.50
CA ARG A 105 -23.72 -12.68 -3.38
C ARG A 105 -23.72 -11.28 -2.73
N LEU A 106 -24.77 -10.96 -1.98
CA LEU A 106 -24.92 -9.72 -1.22
C LEU A 106 -24.21 -9.81 0.14
N TYR A 107 -22.93 -10.21 0.14
CA TYR A 107 -22.18 -10.54 1.36
C TYR A 107 -22.08 -9.35 2.34
N SER A 108 -21.90 -8.13 1.84
CA SER A 108 -21.86 -6.93 2.69
C SER A 108 -23.18 -6.67 3.41
N GLN A 109 -24.31 -7.08 2.83
CA GLN A 109 -25.62 -7.01 3.48
C GLN A 109 -25.74 -8.12 4.54
N ALA A 110 -25.36 -9.35 4.21
CA ALA A 110 -25.34 -10.47 5.15
C ALA A 110 -24.47 -10.15 6.39
N MET A 111 -23.28 -9.59 6.20
CA MET A 111 -22.41 -9.21 7.31
C MET A 111 -23.04 -8.13 8.20
N ARG A 112 -23.72 -7.13 7.61
CA ARG A 112 -24.41 -6.09 8.38
C ARG A 112 -25.56 -6.66 9.21
N GLU A 113 -26.33 -7.56 8.63
CA GLU A 113 -27.43 -8.22 9.33
C GLU A 113 -26.94 -9.07 10.48
N ILE A 114 -25.92 -9.91 10.26
CA ILE A 114 -25.30 -10.71 11.31
C ILE A 114 -24.75 -9.84 12.44
N MET A 115 -24.09 -8.72 12.12
CA MET A 115 -23.58 -7.79 13.15
C MET A 115 -24.71 -7.09 13.92
N ALA A 116 -25.85 -6.82 13.29
CA ALA A 116 -27.03 -6.30 13.99
C ALA A 116 -27.60 -7.34 14.98
N LEU A 117 -27.55 -8.64 14.65
CA LEU A 117 -27.91 -9.71 15.59
C LEU A 117 -26.89 -9.79 16.76
N ALA A 118 -25.61 -9.62 16.48
CA ALA A 118 -24.58 -9.54 17.51
C ALA A 118 -24.75 -8.33 18.43
N ASP A 119 -25.19 -7.19 17.90
CA ASP A 119 -25.52 -6.00 18.70
C ASP A 119 -26.68 -6.29 19.67
N LYS A 120 -27.76 -6.93 19.20
CA LYS A 120 -28.88 -7.36 20.07
C LYS A 120 -28.43 -8.33 21.16
N ALA A 121 -27.58 -9.30 20.81
CA ALA A 121 -27.05 -10.26 21.76
C ALA A 121 -26.18 -9.58 22.85
N ASN A 122 -25.33 -8.63 22.46
CA ASN A 122 -24.56 -7.84 23.43
C ASN A 122 -25.46 -6.97 24.29
N GLN A 123 -26.43 -6.26 23.70
CA GLN A 123 -27.40 -5.43 24.42
C GLN A 123 -28.13 -6.24 25.50
N TYR A 124 -28.62 -7.44 25.17
CA TYR A 124 -29.24 -8.34 26.14
C TYR A 124 -28.29 -8.64 27.31
N VAL A 125 -27.07 -9.09 27.04
CA VAL A 125 -26.08 -9.38 28.10
C VAL A 125 -25.77 -8.13 28.93
N ASP A 126 -25.74 -6.96 28.29
CA ASP A 126 -25.50 -5.66 28.92
C ASP A 126 -26.61 -5.20 29.85
N GLU A 127 -27.86 -5.41 29.47
CA GLU A 127 -29.03 -5.07 30.26
C GLU A 127 -29.20 -6.02 31.46
N GLN A 128 -28.95 -7.31 31.25
CA GLN A 128 -29.07 -8.35 32.28
C GLN A 128 -27.94 -8.31 33.33
N LYS A 129 -26.76 -7.78 32.97
CA LYS A 129 -25.61 -7.57 33.88
C LYS A 129 -25.22 -8.81 34.71
N PRO A 130 -24.92 -9.98 34.09
CA PRO A 130 -24.60 -11.20 34.83
C PRO A 130 -23.42 -11.04 35.82
N TRP A 131 -22.46 -10.15 35.54
CA TRP A 131 -21.34 -9.85 36.45
C TRP A 131 -21.74 -9.10 37.73
N VAL A 132 -22.90 -8.46 37.74
CA VAL A 132 -23.50 -7.89 38.95
C VAL A 132 -24.27 -8.97 39.69
N LEU A 133 -25.14 -9.69 38.96
CA LEU A 133 -26.05 -10.69 39.53
C LEU A 133 -25.32 -11.88 40.17
N ILE A 134 -24.15 -12.26 39.63
CA ILE A 134 -23.37 -13.40 40.15
C ILE A 134 -22.87 -13.20 41.59
N LYS A 135 -22.91 -11.97 42.11
CA LYS A 135 -22.53 -11.66 43.50
C LYS A 135 -23.62 -12.06 44.50
N ASP A 136 -24.83 -12.32 44.03
CA ASP A 136 -25.95 -12.79 44.83
C ASP A 136 -26.11 -14.32 44.65
N GLU A 137 -25.96 -15.06 45.74
CA GLU A 137 -26.08 -16.53 45.74
C GLU A 137 -27.50 -17.00 45.39
N ALA A 138 -28.53 -16.20 45.68
CA ALA A 138 -29.91 -16.55 45.34
C ALA A 138 -30.21 -16.43 43.84
N ARG A 139 -29.37 -15.72 43.08
CA ARG A 139 -29.57 -15.42 41.65
C ARG A 139 -28.67 -16.23 40.72
N GLN A 140 -27.97 -17.23 41.23
CA GLN A 140 -27.06 -18.07 40.45
C GLN A 140 -27.75 -18.74 39.25
N SER A 141 -28.97 -19.27 39.44
CA SER A 141 -29.74 -19.89 38.35
C SER A 141 -30.11 -18.88 37.26
N GLU A 142 -30.42 -17.64 37.63
CA GLU A 142 -30.68 -16.56 36.67
C GLU A 142 -29.44 -16.24 35.83
N VAL A 143 -28.27 -16.16 36.47
CA VAL A 143 -27.00 -15.93 35.76
C VAL A 143 -26.68 -17.08 34.81
N GLN A 144 -26.93 -18.33 35.20
CA GLN A 144 -26.77 -19.48 34.31
C GLN A 144 -27.69 -19.35 33.09
N GLY A 145 -28.95 -18.97 33.30
CA GLY A 145 -29.92 -18.70 32.23
C GLY A 145 -29.46 -17.60 31.26
N ILE A 146 -29.04 -16.44 31.78
CA ILE A 146 -28.54 -15.31 30.98
C ILE A 146 -27.32 -15.74 30.15
N CYS A 147 -26.37 -16.45 30.76
CA CYS A 147 -25.20 -16.94 30.05
C CYS A 147 -25.56 -17.99 28.99
N THR A 148 -26.55 -18.82 29.26
CA THR A 148 -27.06 -19.82 28.31
C THR A 148 -27.72 -19.17 27.10
N GLN A 149 -28.49 -18.10 27.31
CA GLN A 149 -29.03 -17.28 26.24
C GLN A 149 -27.90 -16.68 25.39
N GLY A 150 -26.93 -16.03 26.02
CA GLY A 150 -25.78 -15.43 25.33
C GLY A 150 -25.02 -16.44 24.48
N ILE A 151 -24.72 -17.63 25.03
CA ILE A 151 -24.02 -18.70 24.31
C ILE A 151 -24.83 -19.23 23.13
N ASN A 152 -26.15 -19.36 23.26
CA ASN A 152 -27.02 -19.77 22.16
C ASN A 152 -27.11 -18.73 21.04
N MET A 153 -27.18 -17.44 21.37
CA MET A 153 -27.14 -16.36 20.39
C MET A 153 -25.78 -16.33 19.68
N PHE A 154 -24.68 -16.46 20.42
CA PHE A 154 -23.33 -16.60 19.87
C PHE A 154 -23.25 -17.78 18.87
N ARG A 155 -23.77 -18.95 19.25
CA ARG A 155 -23.81 -20.13 18.38
C ARG A 155 -24.51 -19.85 17.05
N ALA A 156 -25.68 -19.21 17.08
CA ALA A 156 -26.41 -18.86 15.87
C ALA A 156 -25.61 -17.88 14.99
N ILE A 157 -25.07 -16.81 15.58
CA ILE A 157 -24.26 -15.81 14.89
C ILE A 157 -23.03 -16.44 14.22
N VAL A 158 -22.29 -17.31 14.93
CA VAL A 158 -21.11 -17.99 14.35
C VAL A 158 -21.51 -18.98 13.27
N THR A 159 -22.68 -19.63 13.37
CA THR A 159 -23.22 -20.49 12.30
C THR A 159 -23.41 -19.69 11.01
N TYR A 160 -23.98 -18.48 11.10
CA TYR A 160 -24.15 -17.60 9.94
C TYR A 160 -22.81 -17.04 9.40
N LEU A 161 -21.80 -16.90 10.25
CA LEU A 161 -20.47 -16.46 9.85
C LEU A 161 -19.59 -17.59 9.31
N LYS A 162 -19.92 -18.87 9.56
CA LYS A 162 -19.10 -20.04 9.19
C LYS A 162 -18.61 -20.04 7.73
N PRO A 163 -19.39 -19.61 6.71
CA PRO A 163 -18.88 -19.51 5.33
C PRO A 163 -17.71 -18.51 5.18
N VAL A 164 -17.63 -17.50 6.05
CA VAL A 164 -16.65 -16.41 6.01
C VAL A 164 -15.49 -16.66 6.98
N VAL A 165 -15.76 -17.14 8.19
CA VAL A 165 -14.78 -17.41 9.26
C VAL A 165 -14.85 -18.89 9.71
N PRO A 166 -14.37 -19.82 8.87
CA PRO A 166 -14.47 -21.26 9.13
C PRO A 166 -13.64 -21.76 10.32
N GLN A 167 -12.47 -21.18 10.61
CA GLN A 167 -11.65 -21.55 11.76
C GLN A 167 -12.28 -21.05 13.06
N LEU A 168 -12.79 -19.82 13.11
CA LEU A 168 -13.56 -19.34 14.26
C LEU A 168 -14.78 -20.25 14.52
N ALA A 169 -15.46 -20.70 13.45
CA ALA A 169 -16.56 -21.64 13.58
C ALA A 169 -16.10 -23.00 14.14
N ALA A 170 -14.98 -23.55 13.66
CA ALA A 170 -14.42 -24.80 14.20
C ALA A 170 -14.00 -24.67 15.68
N ASP A 171 -13.41 -23.54 16.06
CA ASP A 171 -13.05 -23.27 17.46
C ASP A 171 -14.31 -23.10 18.33
N ALA A 172 -15.38 -22.52 17.79
CA ALA A 172 -16.68 -22.44 18.44
C ALA A 172 -17.35 -23.81 18.56
N GLU A 173 -17.28 -24.67 17.55
CA GLU A 173 -17.76 -26.07 17.59
C GLU A 173 -17.08 -26.85 18.72
N ALA A 174 -15.75 -26.75 18.81
CA ALA A 174 -14.96 -27.34 19.89
C ALA A 174 -15.34 -26.75 21.26
N PHE A 175 -15.58 -25.44 21.34
CA PHE A 175 -16.03 -24.79 22.57
C PHE A 175 -17.42 -25.28 23.01
N LEU A 176 -18.39 -25.27 22.10
CA LEU A 176 -19.79 -25.60 22.37
C LEU A 176 -20.04 -27.08 22.65
N ASN A 177 -19.12 -27.96 22.22
CA ASN A 177 -19.23 -29.42 22.39
C ASN A 177 -20.54 -30.00 21.83
N ALA A 178 -21.02 -29.43 20.73
CA ALA A 178 -22.34 -29.73 20.16
C ALA A 178 -22.27 -30.28 18.73
N GLY A 179 -21.09 -30.74 18.30
CA GLY A 179 -20.84 -31.16 16.93
C GLY A 179 -20.75 -29.97 15.97
N GLU A 180 -20.96 -30.27 14.68
CA GLU A 180 -20.84 -29.29 13.61
C GLU A 180 -21.96 -28.23 13.65
N LEU A 181 -21.61 -26.95 13.45
CA LEU A 181 -22.56 -25.87 13.23
C LEU A 181 -23.16 -25.99 11.83
N GLN A 182 -24.38 -26.50 11.78
CA GLN A 182 -25.19 -26.60 10.55
C GLN A 182 -26.25 -25.51 10.53
N TRP A 183 -26.64 -25.06 9.33
CA TRP A 183 -27.59 -23.96 9.16
C TRP A 183 -28.89 -24.16 9.93
N ASP A 184 -29.53 -25.33 9.78
CA ASP A 184 -30.81 -25.65 10.44
C ASP A 184 -30.66 -25.85 11.95
N SER A 185 -29.44 -26.09 12.43
CA SER A 185 -29.19 -26.35 13.84
C SER A 185 -29.46 -25.12 14.73
N VAL A 186 -29.53 -23.91 14.16
CA VAL A 186 -29.86 -22.67 14.87
C VAL A 186 -31.32 -22.62 15.33
N GLN A 187 -32.20 -23.46 14.79
CA GLN A 187 -33.61 -23.51 15.19
C GLN A 187 -33.81 -24.17 16.57
N THR A 188 -32.83 -24.97 17.00
CA THR A 188 -32.86 -25.68 18.28
C THR A 188 -31.75 -25.17 19.19
N PRO A 189 -32.07 -24.54 20.34
CA PRO A 189 -31.05 -24.09 21.28
C PRO A 189 -30.42 -25.27 22.02
N LEU A 190 -29.17 -25.07 22.44
CA LEU A 190 -28.45 -25.95 23.36
C LEU A 190 -28.94 -25.69 24.78
N LEU A 191 -29.59 -26.68 25.39
CA LEU A 191 -30.17 -26.62 26.74
C LEU A 191 -29.69 -27.83 27.54
N GLY A 192 -29.31 -27.60 28.80
CA GLY A 192 -28.82 -28.67 29.69
C GLY A 192 -27.54 -29.37 29.21
N SER A 193 -26.92 -28.91 28.13
CA SER A 193 -25.71 -29.50 27.55
C SER A 193 -24.45 -28.97 28.23
N GLU A 194 -23.40 -29.80 28.24
CA GLU A 194 -22.08 -29.39 28.71
C GLU A 194 -21.29 -28.69 27.59
N ILE A 195 -20.64 -27.57 27.90
CA ILE A 195 -19.68 -26.89 27.04
C ILE A 195 -18.25 -27.17 27.51
N THR A 196 -17.24 -26.92 26.68
CA THR A 196 -15.85 -27.03 27.13
C THR A 196 -15.37 -25.75 27.83
N LYS A 197 -14.18 -25.80 28.42
CA LYS A 197 -13.53 -24.61 28.99
C LYS A 197 -13.23 -23.59 27.90
N PHE A 198 -13.76 -22.38 28.05
CA PHE A 198 -13.53 -21.30 27.11
C PHE A 198 -12.05 -20.94 26.96
N LYS A 199 -11.64 -20.75 25.71
CA LYS A 199 -10.36 -20.17 25.30
C LYS A 199 -10.65 -18.98 24.40
N ALA A 200 -9.74 -18.01 24.35
CA ALA A 200 -9.88 -16.89 23.43
C ALA A 200 -9.97 -17.41 21.99
N LEU A 201 -11.10 -17.14 21.33
CA LEU A 201 -11.40 -17.67 19.99
C LEU A 201 -10.80 -16.82 18.86
N MET A 202 -10.48 -15.55 19.15
CA MET A 202 -9.83 -14.67 18.19
C MET A 202 -9.01 -13.61 18.93
N THR A 203 -7.85 -13.28 18.39
CA THR A 203 -7.00 -12.18 18.87
C THR A 203 -7.29 -10.90 18.09
N ARG A 204 -6.96 -9.76 18.71
CA ARG A 204 -7.07 -8.46 18.06
C ARG A 204 -5.98 -8.29 17.00
N VAL A 205 -6.33 -7.61 15.91
CA VAL A 205 -5.35 -7.09 14.95
C VAL A 205 -4.65 -5.90 15.58
N GLU A 206 -3.32 -5.91 15.58
CA GLU A 206 -2.52 -4.80 16.09
C GLU A 206 -1.73 -4.14 14.94
N GLN A 207 -1.52 -2.82 15.02
CA GLN A 207 -0.75 -2.08 14.01
C GLN A 207 0.63 -2.68 13.78
N LYS A 208 1.30 -3.12 14.85
CA LYS A 208 2.61 -3.78 14.78
C LYS A 208 2.63 -5.03 13.88
N MET A 209 1.50 -5.76 13.78
CA MET A 209 1.39 -6.94 12.91
C MET A 209 1.29 -6.52 11.44
N ILE A 210 0.59 -5.42 11.16
CA ILE A 210 0.52 -4.84 9.82
C ILE A 210 1.91 -4.33 9.39
N ASP A 211 2.60 -3.62 10.28
CA ASP A 211 3.92 -3.06 9.99
C ASP A 211 4.93 -4.19 9.69
N ALA A 212 4.93 -5.25 10.51
CA ALA A 212 5.77 -6.43 10.30
C ALA A 212 5.45 -7.16 8.98
N MET A 213 4.17 -7.29 8.62
CA MET A 213 3.75 -7.83 7.33
C MET A 213 4.28 -7.00 6.16
N ILE A 214 4.18 -5.66 6.24
CA ILE A 214 4.64 -4.76 5.18
C ILE A 214 6.16 -4.85 5.04
N GLU A 215 6.90 -4.89 6.14
CA GLU A 215 8.35 -5.01 6.15
C GLU A 215 8.82 -6.33 5.52
N ASP A 216 8.27 -7.46 5.98
CA ASP A 216 8.58 -8.79 5.43
C ASP A 216 8.19 -8.90 3.94
N ASN A 217 7.05 -8.33 3.56
CA ASN A 217 6.63 -8.31 2.16
C ASN A 217 7.57 -7.47 1.28
N LYS A 218 8.09 -6.34 1.79
CA LYS A 218 9.11 -5.57 1.05
C LYS A 218 10.41 -6.34 0.87
N ALA A 219 10.84 -7.08 1.90
CA ALA A 219 12.04 -7.91 1.83
C ALA A 219 11.88 -9.13 0.90
N ALA A 220 10.67 -9.69 0.81
CA ALA A 220 10.35 -10.82 -0.05
C ALA A 220 10.16 -10.44 -1.53
N LEU A 221 9.86 -9.18 -1.82
CA LEU A 221 9.75 -8.70 -3.19
C LEU A 221 11.15 -8.45 -3.77
N PRO A 222 11.50 -9.04 -4.93
CA PRO A 222 12.76 -8.72 -5.59
C PRO A 222 12.79 -7.21 -5.90
N GLU A 223 13.96 -6.59 -5.70
CA GLU A 223 14.19 -5.22 -6.15
C GLU A 223 13.71 -5.09 -7.59
N PRO A 224 13.03 -3.98 -7.96
CA PRO A 224 12.61 -3.79 -9.33
C PRO A 224 13.88 -3.73 -10.19
N VAL A 225 14.18 -4.85 -10.86
CA VAL A 225 15.08 -4.85 -12.00
C VAL A 225 14.35 -4.05 -13.06
N GLU A 226 14.71 -2.77 -13.21
CA GLU A 226 14.40 -2.06 -14.43
C GLU A 226 14.96 -2.90 -15.57
N GLU A 227 14.08 -3.51 -16.37
CA GLU A 227 14.44 -4.01 -17.69
C GLU A 227 14.84 -2.79 -18.54
N LYS A 228 16.09 -2.34 -18.38
CA LYS A 228 16.71 -1.42 -19.33
C LYS A 228 16.87 -2.19 -20.62
N ALA A 229 16.05 -1.84 -21.62
CA ALA A 229 16.24 -2.27 -22.99
C ALA A 229 17.72 -2.08 -23.37
N ALA A 230 18.32 -3.07 -24.02
CA ALA A 230 19.70 -2.98 -24.49
C ALA A 230 19.86 -1.73 -25.37
N VAL A 231 20.63 -0.76 -24.90
CA VAL A 231 20.85 0.50 -25.61
C VAL A 231 21.88 0.26 -26.71
N SER A 232 21.56 0.63 -27.95
CA SER A 232 22.46 0.58 -29.12
C SER A 232 22.75 1.99 -29.63
N GLY A 233 23.90 2.20 -30.29
CA GLY A 233 24.31 3.52 -30.83
C GLY A 233 25.25 4.29 -29.88
N PRO A 234 25.44 5.61 -30.04
CA PRO A 234 26.42 6.40 -29.27
C PRO A 234 26.32 6.29 -27.74
N LEU A 235 25.12 6.01 -27.21
CA LEU A 235 24.88 5.77 -25.78
C LEU A 235 25.46 4.44 -25.26
N ALA A 236 25.77 3.49 -26.16
CA ALA A 236 26.49 2.27 -25.82
C ALA A 236 28.01 2.52 -25.73
N ASP A 237 28.53 3.40 -26.60
CA ASP A 237 29.96 3.73 -26.67
C ASP A 237 30.38 4.74 -25.57
N ASP A 238 29.49 5.68 -25.22
CA ASP A 238 29.66 6.64 -24.13
C ASP A 238 28.39 6.70 -23.26
N PRO A 239 28.31 5.88 -22.19
CA PRO A 239 27.13 5.81 -21.33
C PRO A 239 26.84 7.13 -20.62
N LEU A 240 25.57 7.35 -20.29
CA LEU A 240 25.16 8.50 -19.48
C LEU A 240 25.95 8.54 -18.16
N SER A 241 26.47 9.72 -17.84
CA SER A 241 27.04 10.00 -16.52
C SER A 241 25.97 9.86 -15.43
N ALA A 242 26.43 9.75 -14.18
CA ALA A 242 25.53 9.71 -13.02
C ALA A 242 24.61 10.94 -12.99
N GLU A 243 23.40 10.76 -12.45
CA GLU A 243 22.44 11.85 -12.27
C GLU A 243 23.03 12.96 -11.40
N ILE A 244 22.82 14.21 -11.80
CA ILE A 244 23.22 15.40 -11.05
C ILE A 244 22.00 16.20 -10.62
N SER A 245 22.14 16.99 -9.57
CA SER A 245 21.06 17.89 -9.13
C SER A 245 20.90 19.07 -10.10
N PHE A 246 19.72 19.70 -10.10
CA PHE A 246 19.49 20.95 -10.84
C PHE A 246 20.47 22.06 -10.40
N ASP A 247 20.81 22.10 -9.11
CA ASP A 247 21.77 23.08 -8.59
C ASP A 247 23.18 22.88 -9.16
N ASP A 248 23.56 21.65 -9.47
CA ASP A 248 24.84 21.37 -10.13
C ASP A 248 24.84 21.84 -11.59
N PHE A 249 23.74 21.62 -12.32
CA PHE A 249 23.58 22.16 -13.67
C PHE A 249 23.57 23.70 -13.68
N ALA A 250 22.83 24.32 -12.75
CA ALA A 250 22.69 25.77 -12.65
C ALA A 250 24.02 26.51 -12.38
N LYS A 251 25.04 25.79 -11.84
CA LYS A 251 26.41 26.31 -11.69
C LYS A 251 27.11 26.51 -13.02
N VAL A 252 26.71 25.86 -14.11
CA VAL A 252 27.30 26.06 -15.44
C VAL A 252 26.60 27.24 -16.12
N ASP A 253 27.37 28.24 -16.56
CA ASP A 253 26.83 29.38 -17.30
C ASP A 253 27.01 29.15 -18.80
N LEU A 254 25.95 28.69 -19.45
CA LEU A 254 25.90 28.47 -20.89
C LEU A 254 25.29 29.70 -21.58
N ARG A 255 25.99 30.25 -22.58
CA ARG A 255 25.58 31.46 -23.30
C ARG A 255 25.58 31.25 -24.80
N VAL A 256 24.58 31.82 -25.45
CA VAL A 256 24.56 31.98 -26.90
C VAL A 256 25.55 33.08 -27.29
N VAL A 257 26.38 32.83 -28.31
CA VAL A 257 27.38 33.76 -28.82
C VAL A 257 27.45 33.76 -30.33
N THR A 258 27.87 34.89 -30.91
CA THR A 258 28.18 35.00 -32.34
C THR A 258 29.68 34.87 -32.55
N ILE A 259 30.09 34.07 -33.52
CA ILE A 259 31.49 33.97 -33.94
C ILE A 259 31.77 35.17 -34.85
N VAL A 260 32.40 36.22 -34.32
CA VAL A 260 32.69 37.44 -35.09
C VAL A 260 34.01 37.36 -35.86
N LYS A 261 34.89 36.44 -35.47
CA LYS A 261 36.15 36.17 -36.15
C LYS A 261 36.59 34.73 -35.89
N ALA A 262 37.07 34.04 -36.92
CA ALA A 262 37.65 32.71 -36.79
C ALA A 262 38.99 32.63 -37.53
N GLU A 263 40.02 32.12 -36.88
CA GLU A 263 41.37 32.05 -37.43
C GLU A 263 42.04 30.71 -37.17
N HIS A 264 42.92 30.31 -38.08
CA HIS A 264 43.81 29.19 -37.83
C HIS A 264 44.87 29.57 -36.79
N VAL A 265 45.15 28.64 -35.87
CA VAL A 265 46.24 28.80 -34.90
C VAL A 265 47.53 28.22 -35.48
N GLU A 266 48.53 29.08 -35.68
CA GLU A 266 49.84 28.66 -36.18
C GLU A 266 50.49 27.66 -35.20
N GLY A 267 50.91 26.50 -35.71
CA GLY A 267 51.50 25.44 -34.90
C GLY A 267 50.51 24.57 -34.12
N ALA A 268 49.19 24.74 -34.28
CA ALA A 268 48.18 23.83 -33.73
C ALA A 268 47.43 23.06 -34.83
N ALA A 269 47.54 21.73 -34.79
CA ALA A 269 46.90 20.85 -35.78
C ALA A 269 45.36 20.77 -35.62
N LYS A 270 44.84 20.96 -34.40
CA LYS A 270 43.43 20.71 -34.06
C LYS A 270 42.62 21.93 -33.63
N LEU A 271 43.27 23.09 -33.46
CA LEU A 271 42.63 24.27 -32.84
C LEU A 271 42.34 25.37 -33.87
N LEU A 272 41.15 25.96 -33.76
CA LEU A 272 40.82 27.28 -34.28
C LEU A 272 40.76 28.29 -33.14
N GLN A 273 41.15 29.53 -33.42
CA GLN A 273 40.96 30.66 -32.53
C GLN A 273 39.67 31.37 -32.93
N LEU A 274 38.74 31.47 -32.00
CA LEU A 274 37.45 32.11 -32.21
C LEU A 274 37.35 33.34 -31.32
N THR A 275 36.94 34.46 -31.91
CA THR A 275 36.46 35.64 -31.17
C THR A 275 34.95 35.56 -31.10
N LEU A 276 34.42 35.43 -29.89
CA LEU A 276 33.00 35.21 -29.63
C LEU A 276 32.38 36.47 -29.03
N ASP A 277 31.32 36.99 -29.62
CA ASP A 277 30.55 38.14 -29.10
C ASP A 277 29.35 37.67 -28.28
N LEU A 278 29.23 38.21 -27.06
CA LEU A 278 28.16 38.00 -26.09
C LEU A 278 27.11 39.12 -26.11
N GLY A 279 27.13 40.02 -27.11
CA GLY A 279 26.19 41.13 -27.23
C GLY A 279 26.60 42.36 -26.43
N GLY A 280 27.90 42.55 -26.20
CA GLY A 280 28.45 43.68 -25.46
C GLY A 280 29.89 43.49 -24.99
N GLU A 281 30.32 42.24 -24.82
CA GLU A 281 31.72 41.87 -24.61
C GLU A 281 32.14 40.73 -25.55
N THR A 282 33.41 40.72 -25.94
CA THR A 282 33.99 39.64 -26.75
C THR A 282 34.94 38.79 -25.94
N ARG A 283 34.97 37.48 -26.19
CA ARG A 283 35.91 36.54 -25.56
C ARG A 283 36.72 35.76 -26.57
N ASN A 284 37.95 35.44 -26.21
CA ASN A 284 38.82 34.60 -27.02
C ASN A 284 38.71 33.14 -26.58
N VAL A 285 38.40 32.24 -27.51
CA VAL A 285 38.27 30.80 -27.25
C VAL A 285 39.05 29.99 -28.28
N PHE A 286 39.81 29.00 -27.81
CA PHE A 286 40.47 28.03 -28.68
C PHE A 286 39.63 26.75 -28.76
N ALA A 287 39.04 26.48 -29.93
CA ALA A 287 38.13 25.37 -30.15
C ALA A 287 38.77 24.22 -30.95
N GLY A 288 38.58 22.98 -30.50
CA GLY A 288 39.12 21.76 -31.09
C GLY A 288 38.44 21.27 -32.37
N ILE A 289 37.93 22.18 -33.20
CA ILE A 289 37.02 21.88 -34.33
C ILE A 289 37.65 22.06 -35.71
N LYS A 290 38.97 22.32 -35.77
CA LYS A 290 39.70 22.58 -37.04
C LYS A 290 39.60 21.45 -38.07
N SER A 291 39.37 20.22 -37.62
CA SER A 291 39.26 19.04 -38.51
C SER A 291 37.90 18.92 -39.20
N ALA A 292 36.88 19.67 -38.76
CA ALA A 292 35.53 19.61 -39.29
C ALA A 292 35.06 20.91 -39.94
N TYR A 293 35.69 22.05 -39.65
CA TYR A 293 35.26 23.37 -40.12
C TYR A 293 36.44 24.21 -40.61
N ASP A 294 36.24 24.88 -41.73
CA ASP A 294 37.09 26.00 -42.15
C ASP A 294 36.66 27.30 -41.44
N PRO A 295 37.60 28.19 -41.08
CA PRO A 295 37.27 29.40 -40.33
C PRO A 295 36.23 30.29 -41.03
N ALA A 296 36.28 30.39 -42.36
CA ALA A 296 35.35 31.19 -43.16
C ALA A 296 33.89 30.70 -43.04
N ASP A 297 33.67 29.42 -42.73
CA ASP A 297 32.32 28.86 -42.58
C ASP A 297 31.73 29.13 -41.20
N LEU A 298 32.53 29.62 -40.24
CA LEU A 298 32.10 29.84 -38.86
C LEU A 298 31.76 31.31 -38.59
N GLU A 299 32.37 32.25 -39.30
CA GLU A 299 32.12 33.67 -39.10
C GLU A 299 30.65 34.02 -39.36
N GLY A 300 30.06 34.77 -38.44
CA GLY A 300 28.65 35.15 -38.44
C GLY A 300 27.70 34.08 -37.90
N LYS A 301 28.15 32.84 -37.65
CA LYS A 301 27.30 31.80 -37.04
C LYS A 301 27.16 32.00 -35.54
N MET A 302 26.03 31.54 -35.01
CA MET A 302 25.76 31.50 -33.58
C MET A 302 26.04 30.11 -33.01
N THR A 303 26.62 30.05 -31.82
CA THR A 303 26.90 28.79 -31.11
C THR A 303 26.69 28.95 -29.61
N VAL A 304 26.71 27.85 -28.87
CA VAL A 304 26.72 27.86 -27.39
C VAL A 304 28.16 27.79 -26.86
N MET A 305 28.47 28.64 -25.88
CA MET A 305 29.70 28.56 -25.09
C MET A 305 29.44 28.34 -23.60
N VAL A 306 30.38 27.71 -22.91
CA VAL A 306 30.49 27.76 -21.45
C VAL A 306 31.26 29.02 -21.05
N ALA A 307 30.56 29.98 -20.45
CA ALA A 307 31.05 31.32 -20.17
C ALA A 307 31.71 31.48 -18.78
N ASN A 308 31.54 30.52 -17.86
CA ASN A 308 32.10 30.62 -16.50
C ASN A 308 33.21 29.60 -16.20
N LEU A 309 33.85 29.04 -17.23
CA LEU A 309 35.08 28.28 -17.05
C LEU A 309 36.24 29.23 -16.69
N ALA A 310 37.08 28.80 -15.75
CA ALA A 310 38.29 29.53 -15.41
C ALA A 310 39.18 29.70 -16.67
N PRO A 311 39.69 30.91 -16.96
CA PRO A 311 40.52 31.14 -18.13
C PRO A 311 41.76 30.22 -18.14
N ARG A 312 41.99 29.55 -19.26
CA ARG A 312 43.11 28.62 -19.43
C ARG A 312 44.18 29.26 -20.30
N LYS A 313 45.36 29.51 -19.71
CA LYS A 313 46.55 29.96 -20.45
C LYS A 313 47.07 28.82 -21.32
N MET A 314 47.14 29.05 -22.63
CA MET A 314 47.70 28.15 -23.63
C MET A 314 48.94 28.78 -24.26
N ARG A 315 49.68 28.00 -25.06
CA ARG A 315 50.87 28.50 -25.79
C ARG A 315 50.57 29.69 -26.69
N PHE A 316 49.35 29.77 -27.21
CA PHE A 316 48.93 30.73 -28.26
C PHE A 316 48.09 31.90 -27.72
N GLY A 317 47.78 31.92 -26.42
CA GLY A 317 46.90 32.92 -25.82
C GLY A 317 46.12 32.36 -24.63
N VAL A 318 45.11 33.11 -24.16
CA VAL A 318 44.22 32.69 -23.08
C VAL A 318 42.87 32.26 -23.68
N SER A 319 42.36 31.09 -23.31
CA SER A 319 40.99 30.65 -23.65
C SER A 319 40.06 31.00 -22.50
N GLU A 320 39.03 31.79 -22.76
CA GLU A 320 38.12 32.37 -21.76
C GLU A 320 36.74 31.70 -21.75
N GLY A 321 36.70 30.46 -22.24
CA GLY A 321 35.51 29.63 -22.34
C GLY A 321 35.74 28.41 -23.22
N MET A 322 34.64 27.72 -23.53
CA MET A 322 34.62 26.52 -24.37
C MET A 322 33.36 26.52 -25.24
N VAL A 323 33.50 26.28 -26.53
CA VAL A 323 32.36 26.05 -27.45
C VAL A 323 31.92 24.59 -27.35
N LEU A 324 30.61 24.35 -27.44
CA LEU A 324 30.05 23.00 -27.40
C LEU A 324 29.90 22.39 -28.80
N ALA A 325 30.39 21.16 -28.94
CA ALA A 325 30.24 20.35 -30.15
C ALA A 325 29.98 18.89 -29.76
N ALA A 326 29.22 18.17 -30.60
CA ALA A 326 28.94 16.75 -30.45
C ALA A 326 29.73 15.93 -31.47
N GLY A 327 30.06 14.68 -31.12
CA GLY A 327 30.65 13.69 -32.04
C GLY A 327 32.01 13.14 -31.60
N PRO A 328 32.47 12.04 -32.22
CA PRO A 328 33.65 11.27 -31.78
C PRO A 328 34.99 11.97 -32.04
N GLY A 329 34.99 13.15 -32.68
CA GLY A 329 36.20 13.90 -33.04
C GLY A 329 36.54 13.80 -34.52
N GLY A 330 37.57 14.54 -34.96
CA GLY A 330 37.96 14.55 -36.37
C GLY A 330 36.98 15.34 -37.24
N ALA A 331 36.59 14.78 -38.38
CA ALA A 331 35.62 15.40 -39.28
C ALA A 331 34.18 15.29 -38.77
N ASP A 332 33.90 14.33 -37.89
CA ASP A 332 32.57 14.09 -37.30
C ASP A 332 32.36 14.93 -36.03
N LEU A 333 32.63 16.24 -36.11
CA LEU A 333 32.35 17.21 -35.06
C LEU A 333 31.22 18.14 -35.50
N PHE A 334 30.18 18.25 -34.67
CA PHE A 334 28.97 19.01 -34.94
C PHE A 334 28.82 20.14 -33.92
N VAL A 335 29.10 21.38 -34.33
CA VAL A 335 28.93 22.56 -33.46
C VAL A 335 27.45 22.79 -33.18
N LEU A 336 27.11 23.05 -31.93
CA LEU A 336 25.72 23.27 -31.50
C LEU A 336 25.27 24.71 -31.78
N ASN A 337 24.28 24.86 -32.65
CA ASN A 337 23.70 26.15 -33.01
C ASN A 337 22.32 26.32 -32.35
N PRO A 338 21.98 27.53 -31.86
CA PRO A 338 20.61 27.83 -31.44
C PRO A 338 19.69 28.03 -32.66
N ASP A 339 18.38 27.88 -32.43
CA ASP A 339 17.35 28.23 -33.43
C ASP A 339 17.28 29.75 -33.67
N ASP A 340 16.64 30.12 -34.78
CA ASP A 340 16.44 31.50 -35.18
C ASP A 340 15.74 32.34 -34.08
N GLY A 341 16.20 33.58 -33.91
CA GLY A 341 15.68 34.52 -32.91
C GLY A 341 16.44 34.53 -31.59
N ALA A 342 17.39 33.62 -31.38
CA ALA A 342 18.35 33.74 -30.30
C ALA A 342 19.24 34.98 -30.47
N LEU A 343 19.59 35.64 -29.37
CA LEU A 343 20.48 36.81 -29.36
C LEU A 343 21.77 36.50 -28.59
N PRO A 344 22.91 37.12 -28.97
CA PRO A 344 24.14 37.03 -28.20
C PRO A 344 23.92 37.41 -26.72
N GLY A 345 24.51 36.63 -25.82
CA GLY A 345 24.42 36.81 -24.37
C GLY A 345 23.21 36.16 -23.69
N MET A 346 22.24 35.65 -24.46
CA MET A 346 21.11 34.88 -23.90
C MET A 346 21.62 33.62 -23.16
N ARG A 347 21.05 33.37 -21.97
CA ARG A 347 21.39 32.22 -21.14
C ARG A 347 20.64 30.97 -21.61
N VAL A 348 21.37 29.87 -21.78
CA VAL A 348 20.81 28.53 -21.99
C VAL A 348 20.53 27.93 -20.61
N LYS A 349 19.30 27.45 -20.38
CA LYS A 349 18.79 27.04 -19.06
C LYS A 349 17.86 25.84 -19.16
#